data_AF-A0A9D9V5N3-F1
#
_entry.id   AF-A0A9D9V5N3-F1
#
_cell.length_a   1.000
_cell.length_b   1.000
_cell.length_c   1.000
_cell.angle_alpha   90.00
_cell.angle_beta   90.00
_cell.angle_gamma   90.00
#
_symmetry.space_group_name_H-M   'P 1'
#
loop_
_entity.id
_entity.type
_entity.pdbx_description
1 polymer ?
#
loop_
_entity_poly.entity_id
_entity_poly.type
_entity_poly.pdbx_seq_one_letter_code
_entity_poly.pdbx_strand_id
1 'polypeptide(L)'
;MPIKKNAIKYMRVTARKTEKNKIVKGVVKSAIKKTREAVATGKFDDAQKFYKEAQKALDKAAEKNIIKKNTAANKKSRLNAFVKKAFLSKDEPKKTTGKKVAPKKVAVKKEAAPKKKTAPKKVAKVSA
;
A
#
# COMPACT_ATOMS: atom_id res chain seq x y z
N MET A 1 -43.33 6.86 -1.39
CA MET A 1 -43.02 5.42 -1.24
C MET A 1 -43.02 4.78 -2.62
N PRO A 2 -42.15 3.80 -2.93
CA PRO A 2 -42.15 3.19 -4.26
C PRO A 2 -43.40 2.34 -4.49
N ILE A 3 -44.07 2.52 -5.63
CA ILE A 3 -45.31 1.82 -5.98
C ILE A 3 -45.01 0.42 -6.55
N LYS A 4 -43.93 0.27 -7.33
CA LYS A 4 -43.56 -0.98 -7.97
C LYS A 4 -42.87 -1.95 -6.99
N LYS A 5 -43.24 -3.24 -7.04
CA LYS A 5 -42.67 -4.30 -6.17
C LYS A 5 -41.13 -4.35 -6.22
N ASN A 6 -40.55 -4.20 -7.41
CA ASN A 6 -39.09 -4.17 -7.60
C ASN A 6 -38.43 -2.99 -6.88
N ALA A 7 -39.03 -1.80 -6.93
CA ALA A 7 -38.50 -0.58 -6.34
C ALA A 7 -38.52 -0.65 -4.80
N ILE A 8 -39.56 -1.26 -4.20
CA ILE A 8 -39.60 -1.54 -2.76
C ILE A 8 -38.44 -2.46 -2.34
N LYS A 9 -38.14 -3.50 -3.13
CA LYS A 9 -36.99 -4.38 -2.90
C LYS A 9 -35.67 -3.61 -2.97
N TYR A 10 -35.46 -2.81 -4.01
CA TYR A 10 -34.24 -2.01 -4.16
C TYR A 10 -34.06 -1.01 -3.01
N MET A 11 -35.13 -0.37 -2.54
CA MET A 11 -35.07 0.55 -1.40
C MET A 11 -34.52 -0.16 -0.14
N ARG A 12 -35.02 -1.36 0.18
CA ARG A 12 -34.55 -2.17 1.32
C ARG A 12 -33.08 -2.59 1.16
N VAL A 13 -32.68 -3.01 -0.05
CA VAL A 13 -31.30 -3.43 -0.34
C VAL A 13 -30.33 -2.24 -0.24
N THR A 14 -30.72 -1.08 -0.77
CA THR A 14 -29.91 0.12 -0.75
C THR A 14 -29.69 0.62 0.68
N ALA A 15 -30.72 0.63 1.53
CA ALA A 15 -30.58 1.00 2.94
C ALA A 15 -29.51 0.13 3.64
N ARG A 16 -29.63 -1.20 3.54
CA ARG A 16 -28.67 -2.16 4.11
C ARG A 16 -27.25 -1.97 3.59
N LYS A 17 -27.08 -1.75 2.27
CA LYS A 17 -25.77 -1.51 1.66
C LYS A 17 -25.17 -0.17 2.14
N THR A 18 -26.01 0.84 2.29
CA THR A 18 -25.59 2.19 2.71
C THR A 18 -25.04 2.18 4.13
N GLU A 19 -25.70 1.49 5.06
CA GLU A 19 -25.22 1.33 6.44
C GLU A 19 -23.83 0.65 6.49
N LYS A 20 -23.67 -0.48 5.81
CA LYS A 20 -22.38 -1.19 5.73
C LYS A 20 -21.29 -0.31 5.11
N ASN A 21 -21.60 0.41 4.04
CA ASN A 21 -20.65 1.31 3.38
C ASN A 21 -20.30 2.51 4.26
N LYS A 22 -21.24 3.03 5.04
CA LYS A 22 -21.00 4.13 6.00
C LYS A 22 -19.96 3.72 7.03
N ILE A 23 -20.08 2.52 7.60
CA ILE A 23 -19.12 1.99 8.58
C ILE A 23 -17.72 1.88 7.96
N VAL A 24 -17.58 1.21 6.81
CA VAL A 24 -16.26 1.03 6.17
C VAL A 24 -15.63 2.37 5.77
N LYS A 25 -16.44 3.29 5.21
CA LYS A 25 -15.95 4.65 4.88
C LYS A 25 -15.54 5.42 6.14
N GLY A 26 -16.24 5.22 7.26
CA GLY A 26 -15.88 5.77 8.57
C GLY A 26 -14.52 5.27 9.05
N VAL A 27 -14.30 3.95 9.04
CA VAL A 27 -13.01 3.34 9.42
C VAL A 27 -11.85 3.91 8.60
N VAL A 28 -12.02 4.00 7.27
CA VAL A 28 -11.00 4.58 6.38
C VAL A 28 -10.73 6.05 6.73
N LYS A 29 -11.77 6.86 6.97
CA LYS A 29 -11.60 8.26 7.35
C LYS A 29 -10.86 8.41 8.68
N SER A 30 -11.22 7.58 9.68
CA SER A 30 -10.57 7.59 10.99
C SER A 30 -9.09 7.20 10.90
N ALA A 31 -8.74 6.18 10.12
CA ALA A 31 -7.34 5.78 9.93
C ALA A 31 -6.50 6.89 9.27
N ILE A 32 -7.06 7.57 8.25
CA ILE A 32 -6.43 8.73 7.62
C ILE A 32 -6.23 9.87 8.63
N LYS A 33 -7.24 10.14 9.47
CA LYS A 33 -7.18 11.20 10.49
C LYS A 33 -6.09 10.92 11.53
N LYS A 34 -6.06 9.70 12.09
CA LYS A 34 -5.03 9.26 13.05
C LYS A 34 -3.62 9.40 12.48
N THR A 35 -3.42 9.01 11.22
CA THR A 35 -2.11 9.16 10.56
C THR A 35 -1.70 10.63 10.46
N ARG A 36 -2.63 11.52 10.13
CA ARG A 36 -2.35 12.97 10.04
C ARG A 36 -2.06 13.59 11.41
N GLU A 37 -2.79 13.20 12.44
CA GLU A 37 -2.58 13.66 13.83
C GLU A 37 -1.21 13.20 14.37
N ALA A 38 -0.80 11.95 14.09
CA ALA A 38 0.51 11.43 14.49
C ALA A 38 1.67 12.18 13.82
N VAL A 39 1.51 12.55 12.54
CA VAL A 39 2.48 13.37 11.82
C VAL A 39 2.52 14.80 12.38
N ALA A 40 1.37 15.39 12.70
CA ALA A 40 1.30 16.74 13.27
C ALA A 40 1.94 16.83 14.67
N THR A 41 1.85 15.75 15.45
CA THR A 41 2.46 15.64 16.79
C THR A 41 3.95 15.25 16.77
N GLY A 42 4.53 14.99 15.58
CA GLY A 42 5.95 14.68 15.45
C GLY A 42 6.35 13.26 15.92
N LYS A 43 5.39 12.34 16.10
CA LYS A 43 5.66 10.95 16.48
C LYS A 43 5.85 10.08 15.24
N PHE A 44 7.10 9.93 14.82
CA PHE A 44 7.46 9.29 13.54
C PHE A 44 7.18 7.78 13.49
N ASP A 45 7.51 7.05 14.56
CA ASP A 45 7.25 5.60 14.63
C ASP A 45 5.75 5.28 14.60
N ASP A 46 4.97 6.06 15.36
CA ASP A 46 3.52 5.93 15.39
C ASP A 46 2.88 6.32 14.06
N ALA A 47 3.39 7.37 13.40
CA ALA A 47 2.94 7.77 12.08
C ALA A 47 3.16 6.65 11.05
N GLN A 48 4.28 5.93 11.10
CA GLN A 48 4.54 4.81 10.20
C GLN A 48 3.64 3.60 10.49
N LYS A 49 3.37 3.30 11.77
CA LYS A 49 2.42 2.25 12.17
C LYS A 49 1.00 2.56 11.68
N PHE A 50 0.49 3.75 11.98
CA PHE A 50 -0.84 4.18 11.53
C PHE A 50 -0.95 4.28 10.02
N TYR A 51 0.13 4.65 9.33
CA TYR A 51 0.17 4.64 7.87
C TYR A 51 -0.02 3.23 7.29
N LYS A 52 0.64 2.20 7.84
CA LYS A 52 0.45 0.81 7.42
C LYS A 52 -0.99 0.33 7.66
N GLU A 53 -1.59 0.70 8.79
CA GLU A 53 -3.00 0.41 9.06
C GLU A 53 -3.94 1.11 8.08
N ALA A 54 -3.69 2.38 7.78
CA ALA A 54 -4.47 3.14 6.81
C ALA A 54 -4.37 2.56 5.39
N GLN A 55 -3.19 2.09 4.97
CA GLN A 55 -3.02 1.37 3.71
C GLN A 55 -3.88 0.10 3.67
N LYS A 56 -3.80 -0.74 4.70
CA LYS A 56 -4.59 -1.98 4.80
C LYS A 56 -6.10 -1.71 4.76
N ALA A 57 -6.55 -0.66 5.45
CA ALA A 57 -7.96 -0.27 5.44
C ALA A 57 -8.42 0.24 4.05
N LEU A 58 -7.58 1.01 3.35
CA LEU A 58 -7.87 1.50 2.01
C LEU A 58 -7.95 0.37 0.98
N ASP A 59 -7.05 -0.59 1.06
CA ASP A 59 -6.99 -1.70 0.10
C ASP A 59 -8.16 -2.67 0.31
N LYS A 60 -8.51 -3.00 1.55
CA LYS A 60 -9.73 -3.76 1.86
C LYS A 60 -11.01 -3.07 1.39
N ALA A 61 -11.06 -1.73 1.46
CA ALA A 61 -12.21 -0.98 0.95
C ALA A 61 -12.27 -0.95 -0.59
N ALA A 62 -11.12 -1.03 -1.25
CA ALA A 62 -11.01 -1.13 -2.70
C ALA A 62 -11.39 -2.52 -3.21
N GLU A 63 -10.94 -3.58 -2.55
CA GLU A 63 -11.31 -4.98 -2.85
C GLU A 63 -12.83 -5.19 -2.76
N LYS A 64 -13.47 -4.60 -1.73
CA LYS A 64 -14.92 -4.64 -1.56
C LYS A 64 -15.69 -3.72 -2.51
N ASN A 65 -15.01 -3.04 -3.45
CA ASN A 65 -15.58 -2.07 -4.38
C ASN A 65 -16.36 -0.91 -3.71
N ILE A 66 -16.07 -0.61 -2.45
CA ILE A 66 -16.69 0.51 -1.71
C ILE A 66 -16.04 1.83 -2.12
N ILE A 67 -14.76 1.78 -2.48
CA ILE A 67 -13.96 2.89 -3.01
C ILE A 67 -13.32 2.42 -4.31
N LYS A 68 -13.30 3.26 -5.36
CA LYS A 68 -12.62 2.93 -6.63
C LYS A 68 -11.11 2.76 -6.41
N LYS A 69 -10.48 1.86 -7.17
CA LYS A 69 -9.03 1.58 -7.11
C LYS A 69 -8.19 2.85 -7.20
N ASN A 70 -8.51 3.75 -8.13
CA ASN A 70 -7.80 5.02 -8.29
C ASN A 70 -7.99 5.96 -7.08
N THR A 71 -9.17 5.98 -6.47
CA THR A 71 -9.40 6.77 -5.26
C THR A 71 -8.59 6.24 -4.07
N ALA A 72 -8.46 4.92 -3.94
CA ALA A 72 -7.57 4.32 -2.93
C ALA A 72 -6.10 4.66 -3.21
N ALA A 73 -5.65 4.51 -4.47
CA ALA A 73 -4.29 4.86 -4.89
C ALA A 73 -3.95 6.34 -4.63
N ASN A 74 -4.85 7.26 -5.01
CA ASN A 74 -4.68 8.70 -4.77
C ASN A 74 -4.57 9.02 -3.28
N LYS A 75 -5.39 8.38 -2.43
CA LYS A 75 -5.31 8.56 -0.97
C LYS A 75 -4.01 8.01 -0.38
N LYS A 76 -3.56 6.82 -0.83
CA LYS A 76 -2.27 6.24 -0.42
C LYS A 76 -1.10 7.12 -0.81
N SER A 77 -1.10 7.65 -2.04
CA SER A 77 -0.07 8.55 -2.55
C SER A 77 0.00 9.85 -1.74
N ARG A 78 -1.15 10.51 -1.53
CA ARG A 78 -1.21 11.76 -0.74
C ARG A 78 -0.78 11.57 0.71
N LEU A 79 -1.18 10.47 1.35
CA LEU A 79 -0.71 10.16 2.70
C LEU A 79 0.79 9.87 2.74
N ASN A 80 1.33 9.14 1.77
CA ASN A 80 2.75 8.87 1.68
C ASN A 80 3.56 10.17 1.54
N ALA A 81 3.14 11.06 0.63
CA ALA A 81 3.78 12.34 0.44
C ALA A 81 3.76 13.20 1.72
N PHE A 82 2.65 13.17 2.46
CA PHE A 82 2.52 13.89 3.72
C PHE A 82 3.49 13.36 4.79
N VAL A 83 3.53 12.05 4.97
CA VAL A 83 4.46 11.39 5.92
C VAL A 83 5.91 11.66 5.51
N LYS A 84 6.26 11.45 4.23
CA LYS A 84 7.60 11.71 3.70
C LYS A 84 8.05 13.16 3.91
N LYS A 85 7.17 14.12 3.63
CA LYS A 85 7.49 15.55 3.85
C LYS A 85 7.84 15.81 5.31
N ALA A 86 7.09 15.24 6.25
CA ALA A 86 7.39 15.39 7.67
C ALA A 86 8.72 14.75 8.07
N PHE A 87 9.09 13.60 7.48
CA PHE A 87 10.41 12.99 7.68
C PHE A 87 11.54 13.88 7.13
N LEU A 88 11.42 14.35 5.88
CA LEU A 88 12.45 15.16 5.21
C LEU A 88 12.64 16.55 5.84
N SER A 89 11.66 17.07 6.58
CA SER A 89 11.76 18.39 7.22
C SER A 89 12.74 18.43 8.40
N LYS A 90 13.22 17.26 8.89
CA LYS A 90 14.30 17.18 9.87
C LYS A 90 15.69 17.25 9.26
N ASP A 91 15.81 16.99 7.95
CA ASP A 91 17.07 16.79 7.25
C ASP A 91 17.18 17.71 6.01
N GLU A 92 17.29 19.03 6.20
CA GLU A 92 17.65 19.94 5.09
C GLU A 92 18.66 21.03 5.55
N PRO A 93 19.90 21.05 5.02
CA PRO A 93 20.55 22.29 4.63
C PRO A 93 20.00 22.74 3.26
N LYS A 94 19.57 24.01 3.18
CA LYS A 94 18.93 24.63 2.01
C LYS A 94 19.84 24.78 0.77
N LYS A 95 19.19 24.72 -0.42
CA LYS A 95 19.56 25.13 -1.81
C LYS A 95 20.16 24.00 -2.67
N THR A 96 19.59 23.65 -3.83
CA THR A 96 19.58 24.46 -5.07
C THR A 96 18.59 23.94 -6.12
N THR A 97 17.98 24.86 -6.86
CA THR A 97 17.12 24.63 -8.02
C THR A 97 17.90 24.23 -9.27
N GLY A 98 17.44 23.18 -9.95
CA GLY A 98 17.42 23.08 -11.42
C GLY A 98 18.72 22.75 -12.17
N LYS A 99 18.92 21.48 -12.56
CA LYS A 99 19.30 21.09 -13.93
C LYS A 99 19.26 19.56 -14.12
N LYS A 100 18.32 19.12 -14.97
CA LYS A 100 18.47 18.19 -16.11
C LYS A 100 19.44 17.00 -16.00
N VAL A 101 18.91 15.83 -16.44
CA VAL A 101 19.60 14.65 -17.06
C VAL A 101 19.94 13.46 -16.13
N ALA A 102 19.08 12.43 -16.14
CA ALA A 102 19.51 11.02 -16.04
C ALA A 102 20.23 10.64 -17.35
N PRO A 103 21.22 9.72 -17.40
CA PRO A 103 21.33 8.50 -16.58
C PRO A 103 22.77 8.07 -16.20
N LYS A 104 22.96 7.31 -15.11
CA LYS A 104 23.98 6.22 -15.07
C LYS A 104 23.48 5.07 -14.19
N LYS A 105 23.14 3.94 -14.82
CA LYS A 105 23.08 2.62 -14.15
C LYS A 105 24.49 2.31 -13.65
N VAL A 106 24.65 2.15 -12.34
CA VAL A 106 25.85 1.54 -11.75
C VAL A 106 25.52 0.09 -11.42
N ALA A 107 26.46 -0.76 -11.82
CA ALA A 107 26.43 -2.20 -11.90
C ALA A 107 25.93 -2.91 -10.63
N VAL A 108 24.99 -3.84 -10.84
CA VAL A 108 24.70 -4.93 -9.91
C VAL A 108 25.84 -5.95 -10.05
N LYS A 109 26.75 -6.01 -9.06
CA LYS A 109 27.61 -7.18 -8.86
C LYS A 109 26.71 -8.33 -8.37
N LYS A 110 26.61 -9.36 -9.20
CA LYS A 110 25.95 -10.63 -8.92
C LYS A 110 27.06 -11.60 -8.53
N GLU A 111 27.21 -11.89 -7.23
CA GLU A 111 28.13 -12.94 -6.77
C GLU A 111 27.55 -14.31 -7.09
N ALA A 112 28.39 -15.14 -7.70
CA ALA A 112 28.07 -16.43 -8.28
C ALA A 112 28.24 -17.57 -7.27
N ALA A 113 27.49 -18.64 -7.52
CA ALA A 113 27.34 -19.86 -6.73
C ALA A 113 28.63 -20.64 -6.42
N PRO A 114 28.69 -21.40 -5.31
CA PRO A 114 29.83 -22.25 -4.95
C PRO A 114 29.85 -23.57 -5.75
N LYS A 115 31.05 -23.89 -6.24
CA LYS A 115 31.40 -25.05 -7.08
C LYS A 115 31.23 -26.38 -6.29
N LYS A 116 30.46 -27.32 -6.84
CA LYS A 116 30.45 -28.74 -6.41
C LYS A 116 31.80 -29.38 -6.74
N LYS A 117 32.44 -29.94 -5.71
CA LYS A 117 33.62 -30.81 -5.82
C LYS A 117 33.21 -32.16 -6.43
N THR A 118 33.99 -32.64 -7.39
CA THR A 118 33.92 -33.96 -8.02
C THR A 118 34.58 -35.02 -7.13
N ALA A 119 34.01 -36.23 -7.09
CA ALA A 119 34.71 -37.47 -6.73
C ALA A 119 34.05 -38.67 -7.46
N PRO A 120 34.81 -39.61 -8.04
CA PRO A 120 34.30 -40.64 -8.95
C PRO A 120 34.00 -41.96 -8.21
N LYS A 121 32.95 -42.69 -8.63
CA LYS A 121 32.86 -44.15 -8.48
C LYS A 121 32.18 -44.76 -9.70
N LYS A 122 32.93 -45.56 -10.44
CA LYS A 122 32.53 -46.37 -11.59
C LYS A 122 32.69 -47.83 -11.19
N VAL A 123 31.60 -48.57 -10.94
CA VAL A 123 31.47 -50.02 -11.20
C VAL A 123 30.05 -50.49 -10.86
N ALA A 124 29.30 -50.94 -11.86
CA ALA A 124 28.42 -52.10 -11.80
C ALA A 124 27.92 -52.39 -13.24
N LYS A 125 28.60 -53.32 -13.88
CA LYS A 125 28.18 -54.00 -15.11
C LYS A 125 27.06 -54.97 -14.69
N VAL A 126 25.84 -54.80 -15.20
CA VAL A 126 24.78 -55.80 -15.06
C VAL A 126 24.52 -56.39 -16.44
N SER A 127 24.83 -57.67 -16.53
CA SER A 127 24.50 -58.62 -17.58
C SER A 127 23.07 -59.15 -17.38
N ALA A 128 22.24 -59.03 -18.41
CA ALA A 128 21.18 -59.95 -18.85
C ALA A 128 20.57 -59.38 -20.14
#